data_AF-A0A1A3MWZ6-F1
#
_entry.id   AF-A0A1A3MWZ6-F1
#
_cell.length_a   1.000
_cell.length_b   1.000
_cell.length_c   1.000
_cell.angle_alpha   90.00
_cell.angle_beta   90.00
_cell.angle_gamma   90.00
#
_symmetry.space_group_name_H-M   'P 1'
#
loop_
_entity.id
_entity.type
_entity.pdbx_description
1 polymer ?
#
loop_
_entity_poly.entity_id
_entity_poly.type
_entity_poly.pdbx_seq_one_letter_code
_entity_poly.pdbx_strand_id
1 'polypeptide(L)' 'MAGKEIDPIRAKSALAVIRQNPGIALFAASPFVALVAVTWVLAGAGWGIVLALVLLVAGGAMIVLKR' A
#
# COMPACT_ATOMS: atom_id res chain seq x y z
N MET A 1 15.93 -5.70 -25.13
CA MET A 1 15.44 -6.27 -23.86
C MET A 1 14.18 -5.51 -23.46
N ALA A 2 13.01 -6.07 -23.72
CA ALA A 2 11.71 -5.42 -23.47
C ALA A 2 10.97 -6.20 -22.36
N GLY A 3 11.38 -5.99 -21.10
CA GLY A 3 10.90 -6.85 -20.02
C GLY A 3 11.15 -6.27 -18.63
N LYS A 4 10.68 -5.05 -18.37
CA LYS A 4 10.75 -4.43 -17.03
C LYS A 4 9.73 -3.32 -16.79
N GLU A 5 8.68 -3.24 -17.60
CA GLU A 5 7.62 -2.25 -17.42
C GLU A 5 6.36 -2.89 -16.87
N ILE A 6 5.64 -2.18 -16.00
CA ILE A 6 4.33 -2.63 -15.55
C ILE A 6 3.40 -2.63 -16.76
N ASP A 7 2.78 -3.77 -17.02
CA ASP A 7 1.71 -3.87 -18.02
C ASP A 7 0.57 -2.90 -17.66
N PRO A 8 0.29 -1.89 -18.51
CA PRO A 8 -0.73 -0.89 -18.24
C PRO A 8 -2.14 -1.49 -18.15
N ILE A 9 -2.40 -2.62 -18.79
CA ILE A 9 -3.69 -3.33 -18.71
C ILE A 9 -3.85 -3.88 -17.30
N ARG A 10 -2.84 -4.58 -16.76
CA ARG A 10 -2.86 -5.11 -15.38
C ARG A 10 -3.07 -4.01 -14.35
N ALA A 11 -2.38 -2.88 -14.50
CA ALA A 11 -2.53 -1.74 -13.58
C ALA A 11 -3.97 -1.18 -13.60
N LYS A 12 -4.55 -1.00 -14.80
CA LYS A 12 -5.93 -0.51 -14.96
C LYS A 12 -6.96 -1.49 -14.40
N SER A 13 -6.78 -2.80 -14.64
CA SER A 13 -7.66 -3.84 -14.10
C SER A 13 -7.61 -3.89 -12.57
N ALA A 14 -6.41 -3.81 -11.97
CA ALA A 14 -6.28 -3.76 -10.52
C ALA A 14 -7.00 -2.55 -9.91
N LEU A 15 -6.85 -1.36 -10.53
CA LEU A 15 -7.56 -0.16 -10.11
C LEU A 15 -9.09 -0.29 -10.24
N ALA A 16 -9.57 -0.93 -11.32
CA ALA A 16 -11.00 -1.18 -11.52
C ALA A 16 -11.57 -2.09 -10.41
N VAL A 17 -10.83 -3.14 -10.03
CA VAL A 17 -11.24 -4.03 -8.92
C VAL A 17 -11.33 -3.29 -7.60
N ILE A 18 -10.33 -2.44 -7.28
CA ILE A 18 -10.34 -1.62 -6.06
C ILE A 18 -11.53 -0.66 -6.05
N ARG A 19 -11.84 -0.03 -7.20
CA ARG A 19 -12.99 0.88 -7.32
C ARG A 19 -14.34 0.17 -7.18
N GLN A 20 -14.48 -1.05 -7.72
CA GLN A 20 -15.70 -1.84 -7.57
C GLN A 20 -15.87 -2.40 -6.16
N ASN A 21 -14.78 -2.84 -5.52
CA ASN A 21 -14.83 -3.54 -4.24
C ASN A 21 -13.89 -2.89 -3.21
N PRO A 22 -14.16 -1.63 -2.81
CA PRO A 22 -13.26 -0.89 -1.92
C PRO A 22 -13.09 -1.57 -0.56
N GLY A 23 -14.14 -2.25 -0.07
CA GLY A 23 -14.10 -2.98 1.20
C GLY A 23 -13.05 -4.09 1.22
N ILE A 24 -12.87 -4.83 0.13
CA ILE A 24 -11.88 -5.90 0.05
C ILE A 24 -10.46 -5.33 0.04
N ALA A 25 -10.25 -4.22 -0.69
CA ALA A 25 -8.96 -3.54 -0.70
C ALA A 25 -8.60 -3.02 0.71
N LEU A 26 -9.55 -2.41 1.42
CA LEU A 26 -9.36 -1.97 2.80
C LEU A 26 -9.14 -3.14 3.76
N PHE A 27 -9.85 -4.25 3.58
CA PHE A 27 -9.65 -5.46 4.36
C PHE A 27 -8.24 -6.02 4.17
N ALA A 28 -7.75 -6.10 2.93
CA ALA A 28 -6.39 -6.52 2.64
C ALA A 28 -5.33 -5.58 3.26
N ALA A 29 -5.61 -4.27 3.28
CA ALA A 29 -4.73 -3.28 3.91
C ALA A 29 -4.88 -3.21 5.45
N SER A 30 -5.90 -3.85 6.02
CA SER A 30 -6.29 -3.69 7.42
C SER A 30 -5.18 -3.99 8.45
N PRO A 31 -4.28 -4.98 8.26
CA PRO A 31 -3.21 -5.22 9.24
C PRO A 31 -2.25 -4.02 9.36
N PHE A 32 -1.98 -3.35 8.24
CA PHE A 32 -1.12 -2.16 8.22
C PHE A 32 -1.81 -0.94 8.82
N VAL A 33 -3.11 -0.77 8.52
CA VAL A 33 -3.92 0.31 9.12
C VAL A 33 -3.99 0.14 10.64
N ALA A 34 -4.24 -1.09 11.12
CA ALA A 34 -4.26 -1.40 12.54
C ALA A 34 -2.90 -1.12 13.20
N LEU A 35 -1.79 -1.52 12.56
CA LEU A 35 -0.45 -1.25 13.06
C LEU A 35 -0.16 0.25 13.19
N VAL A 36 -0.53 1.05 12.19
CA VAL A 36 -0.39 2.52 12.23
C VAL A 36 -1.26 3.12 13.35
N ALA A 37 -2.52 2.69 13.47
CA ALA A 37 -3.43 3.18 14.50
C ALA A 37 -2.91 2.87 15.92
N VAL A 38 -2.43 1.64 16.15
CA VAL A 38 -1.84 1.23 17.44
C VAL A 38 -0.59 2.07 17.74
N THR A 39 0.29 2.25 16.76
CA THR A 39 1.50 3.07 16.91
C THR A 39 1.15 4.52 17.22
N TRP A 40 0.14 5.07 16.55
CA TRP A 40 -0.34 6.42 16.80
C TRP A 40 -0.83 6.61 18.23
N VAL A 41 -1.59 5.65 18.75
CA VAL A 41 -2.14 5.71 20.12
C VAL A 41 -1.04 5.55 21.17
N LEU A 42 -0.10 4.62 20.96
CA LEU A 42 0.90 4.25 21.98
C LEU A 42 2.18 5.10 21.94
N ALA A 43 2.65 5.47 20.75
CA ALA A 43 3.88 6.23 20.56
C ALA A 43 3.62 7.68 20.11
N GLY A 44 2.37 8.04 19.82
CA GLY A 44 1.96 9.38 19.42
C GLY A 44 1.96 9.61 17.90
N ALA A 45 1.40 10.75 17.50
CA ALA A 45 1.18 11.09 16.09
C ALA A 45 2.47 11.13 15.27
N GLY A 46 3.57 11.64 15.82
CA GLY A 46 4.85 11.72 15.12
C GLY A 46 5.33 10.35 14.62
N TRP A 47 5.35 9.34 15.51
CA TRP A 47 5.74 7.98 15.17
C TRP A 47 4.72 7.28 14.27
N GLY A 48 3.43 7.52 14.47
CA GLY A 48 2.38 7.01 13.58
C GLY A 48 2.54 7.49 12.13
N ILE A 49 2.82 8.79 11.94
CA ILE A 49 3.07 9.39 10.62
C ILE A 49 4.33 8.81 9.98
N VAL A 50 5.44 8.74 10.74
CA VAL A 50 6.69 8.16 10.24
C VAL A 50 6.46 6.71 9.77
N LEU A 51 5.76 5.90 10.54
CA LEU A 51 5.48 4.52 10.17
C LEU A 51 4.62 4.43 8.90
N ALA A 52 3.59 5.26 8.77
CA ALA A 52 2.76 5.31 7.56
C ALA A 52 3.58 5.66 6.32
N LEU A 53 4.49 6.62 6.43
CA LEU A 53 5.40 7.00 5.34
C LEU A 53 6.37 5.86 4.98
N VAL A 54 6.94 5.20 5.98
CA VAL A 54 7.82 4.03 5.77
C VAL A 54 7.07 2.92 5.04
N LEU A 55 5.85 2.57 5.46
CA LEU A 55 5.02 1.56 4.80
C LEU A 55 4.67 1.94 3.36
N LEU A 56 4.34 3.21 3.11
CA LEU A 56 4.05 3.72 1.77
C LEU A 56 5.26 3.60 0.85
N VAL A 57 6.43 4.07 1.30
CA VAL A 57 7.68 4.04 0.52
C VAL A 57 8.14 2.61 0.31
N ALA A 58 8.16 1.78 1.36
CA ALA A 58 8.58 0.38 1.26
C ALA A 58 7.64 -0.43 0.36
N GLY A 59 6.32 -0.25 0.49
CA GLY A 59 5.33 -0.89 -0.37
C GLY A 59 5.50 -0.49 -1.84
N GLY A 60 5.65 0.81 -2.11
CA GLY A 60 5.92 1.32 -3.46
C GLY A 60 7.24 0.80 -4.03
N ALA A 61 8.31 0.82 -3.23
CA ALA A 61 9.63 0.32 -3.61
C ALA A 61 9.59 -1.18 -3.93
N MET A 62 8.89 -2.00 -3.15
CA MET A 62 8.73 -3.43 -3.43
C MET A 62 8.04 -3.68 -4.78
N ILE A 63 7.08 -2.84 -5.17
CA ILE A 63 6.41 -2.91 -6.48
C ILE A 63 7.36 -2.46 -7.60
N VAL A 64 8.24 -1.49 -7.37
CA VAL A 64 9.20 -0.97 -8.36
C VAL A 64 10.42 -1.88 -8.54
N LEU A 65 10.96 -2.41 -7.45
CA LEU A 65 12.17 -3.22 -7.44
C LEU A 65 11.92 -4.67 -7.89
N LYS A 66 10.71 -5.20 -7.72
CA LYS A 66 10.32 -6.52 -8.26
C LYS A 66 9.95 -6.50 -9.76
N ARG A 67 10.16 -5.37 -10.44
CA ARG A 67 9.94 -5.24 -11.90
C ARG A 67 11.15 -5.74 -12.66
#